data_AF-T0Y679-F1
#
_entry.id   AF-T0Y679-F1
#
_cell.length_a   1.000
_cell.length_b   1.000
_cell.length_c   1.000
_cell.angle_alpha   90.00
_cell.angle_beta   90.00
_cell.angle_gamma   90.00
#
_symmetry.space_group_name_H-M   'P 1'
#
loop_
_entity.id
_entity.type
_entity.pdbx_description
1 polymer ?
#
loop_
_entity_poly.entity_id
_entity_poly.type
_entity_poly.pdbx_seq_one_letter_code
_entity_poly.pdbx_strand_id
1 'polypeptide(L)'
;MRVGVIIPTMAIKRHRRGKHIYVAEYKNTRVNGKVKSEFIRYIGTEGEGEKIRPSVKTLDRVKPTGSTRAGDVNLLWAMAQDLDISGIIDRMRYGNSS
;
A
#
# COMPACT_ATOMS: atom_id res chain seq x y z
N MET A 1 -38.64 -14.04 -0.10
CA MET A 1 -37.54 -13.42 0.69
C MET A 1 -36.37 -13.17 -0.23
N ARG A 2 -36.08 -11.91 -0.61
CA ARG A 2 -34.84 -11.59 -1.33
C ARG A 2 -33.71 -11.68 -0.31
N VAL A 3 -32.89 -12.72 -0.41
CA VAL A 3 -31.62 -12.80 0.33
C VAL A 3 -30.70 -11.79 -0.36
N GLY A 4 -30.79 -10.52 0.06
CA GLY A 4 -29.92 -9.47 -0.44
C GLY A 4 -28.47 -9.84 -0.16
N VAL A 5 -27.60 -9.66 -1.16
CA VAL A 5 -26.17 -9.93 -1.04
C VAL A 5 -25.62 -9.16 0.17
N ILE A 6 -25.20 -9.87 1.21
CA ILE A 6 -24.56 -9.27 2.38
C ILE A 6 -23.12 -9.00 1.98
N ILE A 7 -22.81 -7.78 1.54
CA ILE A 7 -21.45 -7.36 1.25
C ILE A 7 -20.80 -6.92 2.58
N PRO A 8 -19.85 -7.68 3.14
CA PRO A 8 -19.15 -7.25 4.33
C PRO A 8 -18.28 -6.04 4.02
N THR A 9 -18.34 -5.01 4.86
CA THR A 9 -17.49 -3.82 4.75
C THR A 9 -16.42 -3.87 5.83
N MET A 10 -15.18 -3.50 5.50
CA MET A 10 -14.12 -3.36 6.50
C MET A 10 -14.23 -2.00 7.20
N ALA A 11 -13.86 -1.96 8.47
CA ALA A 11 -13.79 -0.73 9.25
C ALA A 11 -12.59 -0.78 10.21
N ILE A 12 -11.86 0.33 10.29
CA ILE A 12 -10.80 0.54 11.26
C ILE A 12 -11.39 1.28 12.46
N LYS A 13 -11.22 0.73 13.66
CA LYS A 13 -11.78 1.28 14.90
C LYS A 13 -10.76 1.25 16.02
N ARG A 14 -10.93 2.15 16.99
CA ARG A 14 -10.20 2.10 18.26
C ARG A 14 -10.77 0.98 19.13
N HIS A 15 -9.88 0.21 19.74
CA HIS A 15 -10.24 -0.88 20.65
C HIS A 15 -9.39 -0.79 21.91
N ARG A 16 -10.02 -0.50 23.04
CA ARG A 16 -9.35 -0.47 24.34
C ARG A 16 -9.24 -1.88 24.90
N ARG A 17 -8.01 -2.30 25.24
CA ARG A 17 -7.76 -3.55 25.95
C ARG A 17 -6.87 -3.26 27.15
N GLY A 18 -7.46 -3.33 28.33
CA GLY A 18 -6.81 -2.91 29.58
C GLY A 18 -6.45 -1.43 29.57
N LYS A 19 -5.16 -1.14 29.76
CA LYS A 19 -4.60 0.23 29.78
C LYS A 19 -4.23 0.76 28.38
N HIS A 20 -4.19 -0.09 27.36
CA HIS A 20 -3.77 0.30 26.02
C HIS A 20 -4.97 0.48 25.08
N ILE A 21 -4.83 1.38 24.12
CA ILE A 21 -5.78 1.55 23.02
C ILE A 21 -5.08 1.05 21.75
N TYR A 22 -5.80 0.25 20.97
CA TYR A 22 -5.30 -0.34 19.73
C TYR A 22 -6.13 0.18 18.57
N VAL A 23 -5.48 0.32 17.42
CA VAL A 23 -6.17 0.40 16.13
C VAL A 23 -6.46 -1.03 15.70
N ALA A 24 -7.72 -1.35 15.44
CA ALA A 24 -8.19 -2.70 15.13
C ALA A 24 -9.06 -2.71 13.87
N GLU A 25 -8.92 -3.78 13.09
CA GLU A 25 -9.71 -4.05 11.91
C GLU A 25 -10.96 -4.86 12.28
N TYR A 26 -12.11 -4.41 11.78
CA TYR A 26 -13.41 -5.03 11.98
C TYR A 26 -14.10 -5.32 10.65
N LYS A 27 -14.80 -6.45 10.60
CA LYS A 27 -15.72 -6.80 9.53
C LYS A 27 -17.14 -6.44 9.95
N ASN A 28 -17.75 -5.53 9.21
CA ASN A 28 -19.14 -5.13 9.42
C ASN A 28 -20.05 -5.88 8.44
N THR A 29 -21.09 -6.51 8.95
CA THR A 29 -22.14 -7.16 8.16
C THR A 29 -23.51 -6.59 8.55
N ARG A 30 -24.40 -6.38 7.58
CA ARG A 30 -25.79 -5.99 7.87
C ARG A 30 -26.65 -7.24 7.93
N VAL A 31 -27.27 -7.46 9.08
CA VAL A 31 -28.20 -8.56 9.32
C VAL A 31 -29.48 -7.96 9.86
N ASN A 32 -30.61 -8.17 9.16
CA ASN A 32 -31.93 -7.67 9.56
C ASN A 32 -31.96 -6.16 9.89
N GLY A 33 -31.29 -5.36 9.06
CA GLY A 33 -31.21 -3.90 9.21
C GLY A 33 -30.25 -3.41 10.30
N LYS A 34 -29.64 -4.30 11.08
CA LYS A 34 -28.65 -3.96 12.11
C LYS A 34 -27.24 -4.26 11.62
N VAL A 35 -26.28 -3.43 12.00
CA VAL A 35 -24.86 -3.67 11.72
C VAL A 35 -24.28 -4.53 12.82
N LYS A 36 -23.76 -5.70 12.46
CA LYS A 36 -22.94 -6.56 13.31
C LYS A 36 -21.48 -6.31 12.97
N SER A 37 -20.67 -5.95 13.97
CA SER A 37 -19.22 -5.75 13.82
C SER A 37 -18.47 -6.91 14.44
N GLU A 38 -17.65 -7.60 13.66
CA GLU A 38 -16.81 -8.71 14.12
C GLU A 38 -15.34 -8.28 14.10
N PHE A 39 -14.64 -8.49 15.20
CA PHE A 39 -13.21 -8.19 15.30
C PHE A 39 -12.40 -9.16 14.42
N ILE A 40 -11.45 -8.63 13.65
CA ILE A 40 -10.57 -9.43 12.81
C ILE A 40 -9.16 -9.49 13.40
N ARG A 41 -8.51 -8.33 13.56
CA ARG A 41 -7.13 -8.25 14.09
C ARG A 41 -6.79 -6.86 14.61
N TYR A 42 -5.71 -6.78 15.39
CA TYR A 42 -5.05 -5.52 15.72
C TYR A 42 -4.14 -5.09 14.57
N ILE A 43 -4.13 -3.79 14.26
CA ILE A 43 -3.23 -3.15 13.29
C ILE A 43 -2.03 -2.52 14.02
N GLY A 44 -2.24 -2.00 15.23
CA GLY A 44 -1.19 -1.42 16.07
C GLY A 44 -1.73 -0.80 17.36
N THR A 45 -0.85 -0.30 18.22
CA THR A 45 -1.20 0.50 19.41
C THR A 45 -1.42 1.96 19.01
N GLU A 46 -2.52 2.54 19.47
CA GLU A 46 -2.79 3.96 19.31
C GLU A 46 -1.98 4.73 20.36
N GLY A 47 -0.86 5.33 19.93
CA GLY A 47 0.00 6.18 20.77
C GLY A 47 1.48 5.84 20.69
N GLU A 48 1.87 4.63 20.30
CA GLU A 48 3.27 4.28 20.00
C GLU A 48 3.55 4.46 18.50
N GLY A 49 3.31 5.68 18.04
CA GLY A 49 3.85 6.12 16.76
C GLY A 49 5.30 6.51 16.95
N GLU A 50 6.20 5.61 17.38
CA GLU A 50 7.55 5.75 16.86
C GLU A 50 7.35 5.57 15.36
N LYS A 51 7.47 6.65 14.59
CA LYS A 51 7.57 6.54 13.14
C LYS A 51 8.77 5.63 12.93
N ILE A 52 8.52 4.34 12.74
CA ILE A 52 9.49 3.40 12.21
C ILE A 52 9.74 3.94 10.80
N ARG A 53 10.62 4.94 10.71
CA ARG A 53 11.26 5.28 9.46
C ARG A 53 11.87 3.95 9.07
N PRO A 54 11.46 3.34 7.94
CA PRO A 54 12.10 2.11 7.51
C PRO A 54 13.60 2.39 7.59
N SER A 55 14.34 1.46 8.20
CA SER A 55 15.80 1.50 8.15
C SER A 55 16.13 1.52 6.66
N VAL A 56 16.36 2.71 6.12
CA VAL A 56 16.91 2.87 4.78
C VAL A 56 18.35 2.46 4.98
N LYS A 57 18.58 1.15 4.94
CA LYS A 57 19.89 0.60 4.66
C LYS A 57 20.20 1.18 3.30
N THR A 58 20.91 2.32 3.31
CA THR A 58 21.37 2.96 2.10
C THR A 58 22.36 1.96 1.54
N LEU A 59 21.90 1.08 0.65
CA LEU A 59 22.77 0.36 -0.26
C LEU A 59 23.63 1.44 -0.89
N ASP A 60 24.94 1.23 -0.81
CA ASP A 60 26.01 2.18 -1.12
C ASP A 60 25.54 3.41 -1.89
N ARG A 61 25.75 4.60 -1.32
CA ARG A 61 25.42 5.86 -1.99
C ARG A 61 26.22 5.91 -3.29
N VAL A 62 25.59 5.52 -4.40
CA VAL A 62 26.15 5.70 -5.74
C VAL A 62 26.30 7.20 -5.91
N LYS A 63 27.53 7.71 -5.80
CA LYS A 63 27.85 9.07 -6.22
C LYS A 63 27.95 9.00 -7.73
N PRO A 64 26.97 9.51 -8.50
CA PRO A 64 27.18 9.65 -9.92
C PRO A 64 28.30 10.67 -10.11
N THR A 65 29.51 10.18 -10.35
CA THR A 65 30.50 10.95 -11.08
C THR A 65 29.88 11.19 -12.45
N GLY A 66 29.34 12.40 -12.66
CA GLY A 66 28.54 12.71 -13.84
C GLY A 66 29.23 12.22 -15.09
N SER A 67 28.61 11.25 -15.78
CA SER A 67 28.97 11.01 -17.16
C SER A 67 28.31 12.11 -17.97
N THR A 68 29.08 13.15 -18.26
CA THR A 68 28.68 14.27 -19.13
C THR A 68 28.71 13.87 -20.60
N ARG A 69 28.68 12.58 -20.94
CA ARG A 69 28.68 12.10 -22.31
C ARG A 69 27.23 11.86 -22.71
N ALA A 70 26.69 12.75 -23.54
CA ALA A 70 25.35 12.61 -24.13
C ALA A 70 25.09 11.23 -24.79
N GLY A 71 26.15 10.49 -25.14
CA GLY A 71 26.07 9.11 -25.61
C GLY A 71 25.51 8.12 -24.58
N ASP A 72 25.77 8.32 -23.29
CA ASP A 72 25.32 7.40 -22.24
C ASP A 72 23.82 7.54 -21.98
N VAL A 73 23.27 8.75 -22.10
CA VAL A 73 21.82 8.99 -21.98
C VAL A 73 21.08 8.36 -23.17
N ASN A 74 21.62 8.50 -24.39
CA ASN A 74 21.03 7.89 -25.58
C ASN A 74 21.08 6.36 -25.51
N LEU A 75 22.18 5.79 -25.01
CA LEU A 75 22.30 4.34 -24.81
C LEU A 75 21.31 3.84 -23.75
N LEU A 76 21.22 4.52 -22.60
CA LEU A 76 20.24 4.17 -21.56
C LEU A 76 18.80 4.29 -22.07
N TRP A 77 18.52 5.30 -22.91
CA TRP A 77 17.21 5.47 -23.54
C TRP A 77 16.90 4.34 -24.53
N ALA A 78 17.86 3.96 -25.39
CA ALA A 78 17.71 2.83 -26.32
C ALA A 78 17.46 1.51 -25.56
N MET A 79 18.23 1.24 -24.51
CA MET A 79 18.02 0.07 -23.65
C MET A 79 16.65 0.08 -22.96
N ALA A 80 16.17 1.25 -22.54
CA ALA A 80 14.86 1.38 -21.92
C ALA A 80 13.71 1.10 -22.92
N GLN A 81 13.89 1.46 -24.19
CA GLN A 81 12.95 1.12 -25.26
C GLN A 81 12.96 -0.39 -25.57
N ASP A 82 14.15 -0.99 -25.72
CA ASP A 82 14.29 -2.42 -25.99
C ASP A 82 13.64 -3.29 -24.89
N LEU A 83 13.69 -2.82 -23.64
CA LEU A 83 13.14 -3.51 -22.47
C LEU A 83 11.67 -3.15 -22.17
N ASP A 84 11.00 -2.35 -23.01
CA ASP A 84 9.62 -1.86 -22.80
C ASP A 84 9.41 -1.23 -21.40
N ILE A 85 10.42 -0.53 -20.88
CA ILE A 85 10.36 0.04 -19.52
C ILE A 85 9.20 1.02 -19.40
N SER A 86 8.96 1.84 -20.44
CA SER A 86 7.83 2.77 -20.49
C SER A 86 6.48 2.06 -20.43
N GLY A 87 6.27 1.00 -21.23
CA GLY A 87 5.04 0.23 -21.21
C GLY A 87 4.82 -0.49 -19.88
N ILE A 88 5.89 -0.98 -19.24
CA ILE A 88 5.81 -1.55 -17.88
C ILE A 88 5.35 -0.49 -16.87
N ILE A 89 5.94 0.71 -16.90
CA ILE A 89 5.58 1.81 -16.00
C ILE A 89 4.12 2.21 -16.20
N ASP A 90 3.67 2.34 -17.44
CA ASP A 90 2.29 2.71 -17.75
C ASP A 90 1.31 1.62 -17.31
N ARG A 91 1.63 0.34 -17.52
CA ARG A 91 0.84 -0.79 -17.01
C ARG A 91 0.74 -0.80 -15.49
N MET A 92 1.84 -0.50 -14.79
CA MET A 92 1.84 -0.42 -13.32
C MET A 92 1.04 0.76 -12.79
N ARG A 93 1.08 1.90 -13.49
CA ARG A 93 0.49 3.15 -13.02
C ARG A 93 -0.99 3.27 -13.36
N TYR A 94 -1.38 2.87 -14.56
CA TYR A 94 -2.73 3.07 -15.09
C TYR A 94 -3.53 1.76 -15.20
N GLY A 95 -2.87 0.60 -15.09
CA GLY A 95 -3.47 -0.70 -15.43
C GLY A 95 -3.67 -0.84 -16.94
N ASN A 96 -4.01 -2.03 -17.44
CA ASN A 96 -4.35 -2.24 -18.86
C ASN A 96 -5.67 -1.51 -19.20
N SER A 97 -5.61 -0.19 -19.35
CA SER A 97 -6.67 0.62 -19.94
C SER A 97 -6.35 0.80 -21.42
N SER A 98 -6.95 -0.06 -22.25
CA SER A 98 -7.09 0.12 -23.70
C SER A 98 -7.87 1.39 -24.04
#